data_AF-A0A1N7SNH1-F1
#
_entry.id   AF-A0A1N7SNH1-F1
#
_cell.length_a   1.000
_cell.length_b   1.000
_cell.length_c   1.000
_cell.angle_alpha   90.00
_cell.angle_beta   90.00
_cell.angle_gamma   90.00
#
_symmetry.space_group_name_H-M   'P 1'
#
loop_
_entity.id
_entity.type
_entity.pdbx_description
1 polymer ?
#
loop_
_entity_poly.entity_id
_entity_poly.type
_entity_poly.pdbx_seq_one_letter_code
_entity_poly.pdbx_strand_id
1 'polypeptide(L)'
;MMKRRQFLGLLTSFGGSYILTACGGGSEGISGDSPVAKSTARASAASANGTTIPSASSIIDNNGSVWTLSGGSVYLNGVKAGNNYNVTLVLWYGGTVYHQGTGGQFYAWNGTTWFASGDPRLGGGGTSADGTTIPPASQIIDTSGAVWTVVNGVIYRNGSTVGNTYNVSLLLWFGGSIYHQGTGGQFYGWNGSSWNACNDPRLGGTSADGTTIPSATYIIDKTGAIWTVVNGVIYRNRATVGNTYNVSLLLWYGGKIWHCGTAGQFYVLADLDRWVPCDDPRLATSLTTAGSFYGVNGHFDYTYTPAQLVAIMKNMGCTSYRVGCTDDPLQLNAVAKLAQAFQAAGLTLFVLVNQGVYDATGKLLPGEGAAYNRGFAVGMAVAKALQPYGVTLYECGNELTRQAATVMDFTYAGTKASDFNNANWPVMRGVMRGMIDGVKSVQPSAKCGINFCVADVGAADALWDGMQPDGSGGYPKVRWDVTTWHNYEVYGDIFNIGVDGAGPGFDLPTYCKARYGVPFIISEWNTGPEKTEDYRAAYISSTLASYYRSRKSHNIQSVMYYVLDSGNNTYGIMINGTPISQPYSALSSFIAANADS
;
A
#
# COMPACT_ATOMS: atom_id res chain seq x y z
N MET A 1 4.26 -4.22 26.00
CA MET A 1 3.25 -5.29 25.96
C MET A 1 1.86 -4.67 26.02
N MET A 2 1.13 -4.56 24.90
CA MET A 2 -0.30 -4.20 24.85
C MET A 2 -0.96 -4.98 23.72
N LYS A 3 -2.17 -5.51 23.95
CA LYS A 3 -2.86 -6.43 23.04
C LYS A 3 -3.96 -5.67 22.29
N ARG A 4 -3.97 -5.72 20.95
CA ARG A 4 -5.14 -5.33 20.13
C ARG A 4 -6.11 -6.52 20.05
N ARG A 5 -7.39 -6.27 20.31
CA ARG A 5 -8.51 -7.20 20.03
C ARG A 5 -9.63 -6.44 19.34
N GLN A 6 -10.04 -6.95 18.17
CA GLN A 6 -11.45 -7.13 17.73
C GLN A 6 -12.31 -5.84 17.60
N PHE A 7 -13.40 -5.77 16.82
CA PHE A 7 -14.15 -6.77 16.06
C PHE A 7 -14.79 -6.12 14.81
N LEU A 8 -15.37 -6.92 13.90
CA LEU A 8 -15.96 -6.47 12.64
C LEU A 8 -17.45 -6.85 12.56
N GLY A 9 -18.30 -5.92 12.10
CA GLY A 9 -19.59 -6.20 11.48
C GLY A 9 -20.82 -6.34 12.38
N LEU A 10 -21.96 -5.83 11.89
CA LEU A 10 -23.27 -6.49 11.90
C LEU A 10 -24.26 -5.70 10.99
N LEU A 11 -24.90 -6.42 10.07
CA LEU A 11 -26.02 -5.97 9.24
C LEU A 11 -27.03 -7.12 9.19
N THR A 12 -28.29 -6.92 9.61
CA THR A 12 -29.53 -7.54 9.06
C THR A 12 -30.76 -7.40 9.98
N SER A 13 -31.97 -7.47 9.37
CA SER A 13 -33.33 -7.63 9.96
C SER A 13 -33.90 -6.41 10.70
N PHE A 14 -35.20 -6.08 10.71
CA PHE A 14 -36.46 -6.70 10.21
C PHE A 14 -37.23 -5.68 9.31
N GLY A 15 -38.35 -5.93 8.61
CA GLY A 15 -39.16 -7.15 8.42
C GLY A 15 -40.69 -6.89 8.48
N GLY A 16 -41.38 -6.81 7.32
CA GLY A 16 -42.86 -6.82 7.18
C GLY A 16 -43.65 -5.60 7.69
N SER A 17 -44.95 -5.41 7.45
CA SER A 17 -45.89 -6.01 6.46
C SER A 17 -47.26 -5.27 6.46
N TYR A 18 -47.87 -5.11 5.28
CA TYR A 18 -49.30 -4.92 4.91
C TYR A 18 -50.36 -4.34 5.88
N ILE A 19 -51.20 -3.41 5.36
CA ILE A 19 -52.70 -3.43 5.22
C ILE A 19 -53.11 -2.09 4.55
N LEU A 20 -53.79 -1.98 3.39
CA LEU A 20 -55.09 -2.46 2.85
C LEU A 20 -56.33 -1.56 3.17
N THR A 21 -57.21 -1.42 2.17
CA THR A 21 -58.64 -0.96 2.25
C THR A 21 -58.85 0.58 2.29
N ALA A 22 -59.82 1.24 1.62
CA ALA A 22 -60.68 1.03 0.43
C ALA A 22 -61.29 2.43 0.05
N CYS A 23 -61.48 2.82 -1.22
CA CYS A 23 -62.58 2.55 -2.18
C CYS A 23 -63.92 3.30 -1.92
N GLY A 24 -64.59 3.71 -3.01
CA GLY A 24 -65.83 4.52 -3.07
C GLY A 24 -65.56 5.96 -3.58
N GLY A 25 -66.15 6.49 -4.66
CA GLY A 25 -67.41 6.17 -5.36
C GLY A 25 -68.53 7.11 -4.85
N GLY A 26 -69.40 7.74 -5.64
CA GLY A 26 -69.62 7.75 -7.10
C GLY A 26 -70.45 8.99 -7.53
N SER A 27 -71.08 8.95 -8.70
CA SER A 27 -71.66 10.11 -9.43
C SER A 27 -73.19 10.29 -9.34
N GLU A 28 -73.71 11.33 -10.05
CA GLU A 28 -75.15 11.69 -10.29
C GLU A 28 -75.85 12.40 -9.10
N GLY A 29 -76.86 13.28 -9.19
CA GLY A 29 -77.68 13.90 -10.25
C GLY A 29 -78.87 14.67 -9.57
N ILE A 30 -79.67 15.60 -10.12
CA ILE A 30 -79.82 16.36 -11.39
C ILE A 30 -80.66 17.64 -11.06
N SER A 31 -80.49 18.77 -11.77
CA SER A 31 -81.32 20.02 -11.74
C SER A 31 -81.37 20.84 -10.43
N GLY A 32 -81.60 22.17 -10.41
CA GLY A 32 -81.71 23.13 -11.52
C GLY A 32 -82.61 24.32 -11.18
N ASP A 33 -82.04 25.45 -10.73
CA ASP A 33 -82.62 26.78 -10.92
C ASP A 33 -81.61 27.93 -10.66
N SER A 34 -81.88 29.12 -11.19
CA SER A 34 -81.14 30.38 -10.97
C SER A 34 -81.96 31.55 -11.54
N PRO A 35 -81.80 32.82 -11.08
CA PRO A 35 -80.74 33.35 -10.20
C PRO A 35 -81.21 34.31 -9.08
N VAL A 36 -80.38 34.54 -8.05
CA VAL A 36 -80.20 35.89 -7.46
C VAL A 36 -78.73 36.05 -7.05
N ALA A 37 -78.10 37.16 -7.46
CA ALA A 37 -76.71 37.43 -7.13
C ALA A 37 -76.49 37.74 -5.64
N LYS A 38 -75.60 36.98 -4.99
CA LYS A 38 -74.84 37.42 -3.82
C LYS A 38 -73.35 37.41 -4.19
N SER A 39 -72.67 38.52 -3.92
CA SER A 39 -71.25 38.68 -4.18
C SER A 39 -70.41 37.81 -3.24
N THR A 40 -70.16 36.57 -3.62
CA THR A 40 -69.06 35.79 -3.06
C THR A 40 -67.74 36.38 -3.57
N ALA A 41 -66.91 36.86 -2.66
CA ALA A 41 -65.53 37.21 -2.99
C ALA A 41 -64.88 35.98 -3.65
N ARG A 42 -64.21 36.15 -4.79
CA ARG A 42 -63.41 35.08 -5.38
C ARG A 42 -62.40 34.65 -4.33
N ALA A 43 -62.44 33.38 -3.93
CA ALA A 43 -61.31 32.77 -3.25
C ALA A 43 -60.10 32.97 -4.17
N SER A 44 -59.11 33.74 -3.71
CA SER A 44 -57.92 34.02 -4.50
C SER A 44 -57.23 32.70 -4.80
N ALA A 45 -57.18 32.31 -6.07
CA ALA A 45 -56.49 31.10 -6.48
C ALA A 45 -55.03 31.18 -6.01
N ALA A 46 -54.48 30.06 -5.56
CA ALA A 46 -53.07 29.97 -5.18
C ALA A 46 -52.18 30.46 -6.35
N SER A 47 -51.06 31.08 -6.01
CA SER A 47 -50.11 31.60 -6.99
C SER A 47 -49.64 30.52 -7.96
N ALA A 48 -49.26 30.93 -9.18
CA ALA A 48 -48.72 29.99 -10.16
C ALA A 48 -47.42 29.34 -9.63
N ASN A 49 -47.24 28.05 -9.87
CA ASN A 49 -46.04 27.32 -9.45
C ASN A 49 -44.78 27.99 -10.03
N GLY A 50 -43.82 28.37 -9.17
CA GLY A 50 -42.65 29.16 -9.54
C GLY A 50 -42.76 30.67 -9.30
N THR A 51 -43.89 31.19 -8.79
CA THR A 51 -44.04 32.62 -8.47
C THR A 51 -43.02 33.07 -7.43
N THR A 52 -42.35 34.20 -7.68
CA THR A 52 -41.36 34.79 -6.78
C THR A 52 -41.69 36.22 -6.34
N ILE A 53 -41.38 36.57 -5.10
CA ILE A 53 -41.27 37.95 -4.60
C ILE A 53 -39.77 38.30 -4.67
N PRO A 54 -39.36 39.45 -5.26
CA PRO A 54 -40.15 40.65 -5.56
C PRO A 54 -40.85 40.73 -6.93
N SER A 55 -40.79 39.68 -7.77
CA SER A 55 -41.45 39.68 -9.09
C SER A 55 -42.98 39.83 -9.00
N ALA A 56 -43.58 39.31 -7.93
CA ALA A 56 -44.93 39.58 -7.47
C ALA A 56 -44.89 40.37 -6.15
N SER A 57 -45.93 41.16 -5.88
CA SER A 57 -46.10 41.91 -4.62
C SER A 57 -46.47 41.00 -3.43
N SER A 58 -47.09 39.85 -3.71
CA SER A 58 -47.41 38.81 -2.73
C SER A 58 -47.50 37.44 -3.40
N ILE A 59 -47.44 36.39 -2.57
CA ILE A 59 -47.74 35.00 -2.92
C ILE A 59 -49.01 34.59 -2.18
N ILE A 60 -49.85 33.77 -2.79
CA ILE A 60 -51.04 33.18 -2.17
C ILE A 60 -50.86 31.67 -2.17
N ASP A 61 -50.95 31.04 -0.99
CA ASP A 61 -50.80 29.58 -0.87
C ASP A 61 -52.13 28.82 -1.08
N ASN A 62 -52.06 27.48 -1.04
CA ASN A 62 -53.22 26.60 -1.20
C ASN A 62 -54.30 26.78 -0.10
N ASN A 63 -53.96 27.39 1.03
CA ASN A 63 -54.90 27.70 2.11
C ASN A 63 -55.47 29.13 1.98
N GLY A 64 -55.16 29.83 0.88
CA GLY A 64 -55.56 31.21 0.64
C GLY A 64 -54.78 32.24 1.47
N SER A 65 -53.71 31.84 2.16
CA SER A 65 -52.93 32.78 2.97
C SER A 65 -51.97 33.61 2.14
N VAL A 66 -51.81 34.87 2.52
CA VAL A 66 -51.03 35.88 1.78
C VAL A 66 -49.64 36.01 2.39
N TRP A 67 -48.64 35.80 1.56
CA TRP A 67 -47.22 35.85 1.86
C TRP A 67 -46.57 37.10 1.27
N THR A 68 -45.82 37.86 2.07
CA THR A 68 -45.14 39.08 1.62
C THR A 68 -43.69 39.15 2.15
N LEU A 69 -42.84 39.92 1.46
CA LEU A 69 -41.46 40.21 1.87
C LEU A 69 -41.36 41.69 2.24
N SER A 70 -40.95 42.00 3.47
CA SER A 70 -40.75 43.37 3.94
C SER A 70 -39.59 43.44 4.93
N GLY A 71 -38.73 44.47 4.83
CA GLY A 71 -37.57 44.63 5.72
C GLY A 71 -36.64 43.42 5.78
N GLY A 72 -36.49 42.67 4.67
CA GLY A 72 -35.72 41.43 4.64
C GLY A 72 -36.30 40.28 5.48
N SER A 73 -37.60 40.32 5.78
CA SER A 73 -38.34 39.28 6.51
C SER A 73 -39.60 38.86 5.78
N VAL A 74 -39.95 37.57 5.84
CA VAL A 74 -41.20 36.99 5.32
C VAL A 74 -42.32 37.17 6.34
N TYR A 75 -43.48 37.59 5.85
CA TYR A 75 -44.73 37.75 6.59
C TYR A 75 -45.81 36.83 6.00
N LEU A 76 -46.62 36.24 6.87
CA LEU A 76 -47.79 35.41 6.62
C LEU A 76 -49.01 36.13 7.17
N ASN A 77 -49.97 36.49 6.31
CA ASN A 77 -51.20 37.23 6.66
C ASN A 77 -50.91 38.52 7.47
N GLY A 78 -49.82 39.21 7.15
CA GLY A 78 -49.38 40.45 7.83
C GLY A 78 -48.61 40.24 9.13
N VAL A 79 -48.49 39.01 9.65
CA VAL A 79 -47.68 38.66 10.82
C VAL A 79 -46.35 38.08 10.37
N LYS A 80 -45.23 38.40 11.05
CA LYS A 80 -43.91 37.84 10.66
C LYS A 80 -43.92 36.32 10.80
N ALA A 81 -43.58 35.61 9.72
CA ALA A 81 -43.68 34.15 9.65
C ALA A 81 -42.52 33.49 10.41
N GLY A 82 -42.70 33.22 11.70
CA GLY A 82 -41.67 32.64 12.57
C GLY A 82 -40.39 33.48 12.66
N ASN A 83 -39.27 32.85 13.06
CA ASN A 83 -37.97 33.52 13.04
C ASN A 83 -37.34 33.41 11.64
N ASN A 84 -37.19 34.55 10.96
CA ASN A 84 -36.52 34.68 9.67
C ASN A 84 -35.93 36.09 9.53
N TYR A 85 -34.88 36.27 8.74
CA TYR A 85 -34.20 37.54 8.49
C TYR A 85 -33.27 37.42 7.28
N ASN A 86 -32.76 38.56 6.77
CA ASN A 86 -31.88 38.63 5.60
C ASN A 86 -32.43 37.92 4.36
N VAL A 87 -33.75 37.96 4.14
CA VAL A 87 -34.42 37.31 3.01
C VAL A 87 -34.37 38.20 1.77
N THR A 88 -33.93 37.62 0.65
CA THR A 88 -33.79 38.29 -0.66
C THR A 88 -34.88 37.90 -1.65
N LEU A 89 -35.45 36.70 -1.51
CA LEU A 89 -36.46 36.15 -2.40
C LEU A 89 -37.43 35.24 -1.62
N VAL A 90 -38.71 35.30 -1.96
CA VAL A 90 -39.73 34.33 -1.51
C VAL A 90 -40.26 33.62 -2.74
N LEU A 91 -40.50 32.31 -2.66
CA LEU A 91 -40.84 31.45 -3.78
C LEU A 91 -42.02 30.55 -3.40
N TRP A 92 -43.00 30.46 -4.29
CA TRP A 92 -44.04 29.43 -4.25
C TRP A 92 -43.67 28.29 -5.19
N TYR A 93 -43.48 27.07 -4.66
CA TYR A 93 -43.15 25.92 -5.48
C TYR A 93 -43.69 24.60 -4.89
N GLY A 94 -44.22 23.71 -5.72
CA GLY A 94 -44.68 22.39 -5.30
C GLY A 94 -45.77 22.36 -4.22
N GLY A 95 -46.51 23.46 -4.04
CA GLY A 95 -47.50 23.61 -2.94
C GLY A 95 -46.92 24.09 -1.61
N THR A 96 -45.63 24.47 -1.56
CA THR A 96 -44.92 24.94 -0.37
C THR A 96 -44.33 26.34 -0.61
N VAL A 97 -44.30 27.17 0.43
CA VAL A 97 -43.57 28.45 0.40
C VAL A 97 -42.12 28.22 0.84
N TYR A 98 -41.20 28.82 0.08
CA TYR A 98 -39.79 28.84 0.34
C TYR A 98 -39.29 30.28 0.44
N HIS A 99 -38.17 30.50 1.12
CA HIS A 99 -37.43 31.76 1.03
C HIS A 99 -35.94 31.54 0.82
N GLN A 100 -35.29 32.49 0.17
CA GLN A 100 -33.84 32.53 -0.02
C GLN A 100 -33.22 33.63 0.84
N GLY A 101 -32.16 33.32 1.57
CA GLY A 101 -31.36 34.30 2.32
C GLY A 101 -30.34 35.05 1.46
N THR A 102 -29.73 36.12 2.01
CA THR A 102 -28.61 36.84 1.37
C THR A 102 -27.38 35.95 1.12
N GLY A 103 -27.20 34.88 1.89
CA GLY A 103 -26.18 33.84 1.64
C GLY A 103 -26.61 32.77 0.65
N GLY A 104 -27.71 32.97 -0.07
CA GLY A 104 -28.22 32.06 -1.09
C GLY A 104 -28.96 30.82 -0.59
N GLN A 105 -29.02 30.59 0.73
CA GLN A 105 -29.63 29.41 1.34
C GLN A 105 -31.15 29.41 1.19
N PHE A 106 -31.75 28.26 0.89
CA PHE A 106 -33.20 28.09 0.87
C PHE A 106 -33.74 27.53 2.20
N TYR A 107 -34.94 27.98 2.55
CA TYR A 107 -35.70 27.47 3.68
C TYR A 107 -37.14 27.22 3.22
N ALA A 108 -37.72 26.09 3.63
CA ALA A 108 -39.09 25.72 3.34
C ALA A 108 -39.99 25.95 4.58
N TRP A 109 -41.25 26.27 4.35
CA TRP A 109 -42.26 26.41 5.41
C TRP A 109 -42.96 25.07 5.69
N ASN A 110 -42.98 24.61 6.94
CA ASN A 110 -43.70 23.38 7.33
C ASN A 110 -45.10 23.62 7.92
N GLY A 111 -45.59 24.86 7.90
CA GLY A 111 -46.84 25.27 8.56
C GLY A 111 -46.63 26.07 9.85
N THR A 112 -45.50 25.90 10.56
CA THR A 112 -45.23 26.58 11.84
C THR A 112 -43.85 27.22 11.94
N THR A 113 -42.84 26.68 11.24
CA THR A 113 -41.47 27.21 11.21
C THR A 113 -40.80 26.97 9.86
N TRP A 114 -39.74 27.74 9.63
CA TRP A 114 -38.78 27.50 8.56
C TRP A 114 -37.84 26.35 8.90
N PHE A 115 -37.53 25.51 7.91
CA PHE A 115 -36.48 24.51 7.98
C PHE A 115 -35.59 24.60 6.74
N ALA A 116 -34.30 24.29 6.88
CA ALA A 116 -33.35 24.38 5.76
C ALA A 116 -33.75 23.41 4.63
N SER A 117 -33.65 23.89 3.39
CA SER A 117 -34.02 23.13 2.19
C SER A 117 -33.14 23.54 1.01
N GLY A 118 -33.10 22.72 -0.03
CA GLY A 118 -32.54 23.16 -1.31
C GLY A 118 -33.54 24.02 -2.10
N ASP A 119 -33.04 24.85 -3.02
CA ASP A 119 -33.87 25.47 -4.06
C ASP A 119 -34.74 24.41 -4.75
N PRO A 120 -36.08 24.45 -4.58
CA PRO A 120 -36.96 23.39 -5.06
C PRO A 120 -37.09 23.38 -6.58
N ARG A 121 -36.72 24.48 -7.26
CA ARG A 121 -36.71 24.62 -8.73
C ARG A 121 -35.67 23.72 -9.38
N LEU A 122 -34.70 23.22 -8.61
CA LEU A 122 -33.63 22.31 -9.05
C LEU A 122 -33.98 20.82 -8.83
N GLY A 123 -35.24 20.48 -8.57
CA GLY A 123 -35.70 19.11 -8.34
C GLY A 123 -35.64 18.71 -6.85
N GLY A 124 -36.43 19.41 -6.03
CA GLY A 124 -36.34 19.37 -4.57
C GLY A 124 -36.29 17.97 -3.92
N GLY A 125 -35.40 17.82 -2.94
CA GLY A 125 -35.33 16.69 -2.01
C GLY A 125 -34.36 15.55 -2.38
N GLY A 126 -33.89 15.49 -3.64
CA GLY A 126 -32.90 14.51 -4.06
C GLY A 126 -31.46 14.93 -3.76
N THR A 127 -30.60 13.95 -3.45
CA THR A 127 -29.13 14.11 -3.49
C THR A 127 -28.69 14.58 -4.88
N SER A 128 -27.69 15.46 -4.95
CA SER A 128 -27.15 15.97 -6.21
C SER A 128 -26.62 14.84 -7.11
N ALA A 129 -26.71 15.04 -8.42
CA ALA A 129 -26.12 14.12 -9.40
C ALA A 129 -24.59 14.05 -9.21
N ASP A 130 -24.00 12.87 -9.35
CA ASP A 130 -22.56 12.68 -9.19
C ASP A 130 -21.77 13.55 -10.19
N GLY A 131 -20.73 14.24 -9.72
CA GLY A 131 -20.00 15.23 -10.49
C GLY A 131 -20.57 16.67 -10.45
N THR A 132 -21.66 16.95 -9.72
CA THR A 132 -22.20 18.32 -9.59
C THR A 132 -21.18 19.27 -8.96
N THR A 133 -20.99 20.47 -9.53
CA THR A 133 -20.06 21.49 -9.02
C THR A 133 -20.70 22.86 -8.77
N ILE A 134 -20.17 23.58 -7.77
CA ILE A 134 -20.37 25.02 -7.56
C ILE A 134 -19.05 25.73 -7.89
N PRO A 135 -18.99 26.64 -8.88
CA PRO A 135 -19.97 26.88 -9.94
C PRO A 135 -20.08 25.68 -10.92
N PRO A 136 -21.11 25.61 -11.79
CA PRO A 136 -22.17 26.59 -12.02
C PRO A 136 -23.43 26.41 -11.14
N ALA A 137 -23.57 25.31 -10.40
CA ALA A 137 -24.70 25.14 -9.49
C ALA A 137 -24.65 26.18 -8.36
N SER A 138 -25.81 26.59 -7.84
CA SER A 138 -25.92 27.47 -6.67
C SER A 138 -25.76 26.73 -5.34
N GLN A 139 -25.98 25.41 -5.34
CA GLN A 139 -25.98 24.54 -4.17
C GLN A 139 -25.66 23.09 -4.57
N ILE A 140 -25.26 22.29 -3.58
CA ILE A 140 -25.14 20.83 -3.65
C ILE A 140 -25.96 20.23 -2.50
N ILE A 141 -26.57 19.06 -2.71
CA ILE A 141 -27.33 18.32 -1.68
C ILE A 141 -26.66 16.96 -1.48
N ASP A 142 -26.23 16.64 -0.26
CA ASP A 142 -25.59 15.35 0.05
C ASP A 142 -26.60 14.21 0.31
N THR A 143 -26.11 12.99 0.59
CA THR A 143 -26.93 11.81 0.95
C THR A 143 -27.67 11.93 2.28
N SER A 144 -27.29 12.88 3.15
CA SER A 144 -28.03 13.21 4.37
C SER A 144 -29.06 14.32 4.17
N GLY A 145 -29.23 14.79 2.92
CA GLY A 145 -30.10 15.93 2.58
C GLY A 145 -29.55 17.29 3.01
N ALA A 146 -28.29 17.37 3.44
CA ALA A 146 -27.70 18.64 3.84
C ALA A 146 -27.32 19.46 2.61
N VAL A 147 -27.59 20.77 2.68
CA VAL A 147 -27.40 21.73 1.59
C VAL A 147 -26.06 22.41 1.77
N TRP A 148 -25.21 22.33 0.75
CA TRP A 148 -23.89 22.90 0.72
C TRP A 148 -23.81 24.06 -0.29
N THR A 149 -23.22 25.18 0.13
CA THR A 149 -23.03 26.37 -0.73
C THR A 149 -21.63 26.95 -0.54
N VAL A 150 -21.19 27.77 -1.51
CA VAL A 150 -19.97 28.57 -1.42
C VAL A 150 -20.35 30.05 -1.45
N VAL A 151 -19.93 30.81 -0.46
CA VAL A 151 -20.17 32.27 -0.37
C VAL A 151 -18.84 32.95 -0.10
N ASN A 152 -18.42 33.86 -0.99
CA ASN A 152 -17.15 34.59 -0.90
C ASN A 152 -15.91 33.68 -0.65
N GLY A 153 -15.90 32.48 -1.25
CA GLY A 153 -14.81 31.51 -1.11
C GLY A 153 -14.81 30.73 0.22
N VAL A 154 -15.88 30.78 1.00
CA VAL A 154 -16.10 30.04 2.26
C VAL A 154 -17.24 29.02 2.05
N ILE A 155 -17.10 27.81 2.60
CA ILE A 155 -18.09 26.73 2.46
C ILE A 155 -19.08 26.73 3.63
N TYR A 156 -20.36 26.62 3.31
CA TYR A 156 -21.46 26.49 4.25
C TYR A 156 -22.16 25.14 4.07
N ARG A 157 -22.63 24.55 5.18
CA ARG A 157 -23.56 23.41 5.22
C ARG A 157 -24.76 23.81 6.07
N ASN A 158 -25.96 23.67 5.53
CA ASN A 158 -27.22 24.07 6.17
C ASN A 158 -27.20 25.52 6.72
N GLY A 159 -26.49 26.42 6.04
CA GLY A 159 -26.35 27.83 6.43
C GLY A 159 -25.29 28.17 7.47
N SER A 160 -24.56 27.17 8.01
CA SER A 160 -23.41 27.38 8.91
C SER A 160 -22.09 27.11 8.19
N THR A 161 -21.05 27.89 8.48
CA THR A 161 -19.69 27.66 7.94
C THR A 161 -19.13 26.31 8.40
N VAL A 162 -18.49 25.56 7.49
CA VAL A 162 -17.93 24.24 7.81
C VAL A 162 -16.40 24.25 7.72
N GLY A 163 -15.77 24.18 8.89
CA GLY A 163 -14.32 24.28 9.05
C GLY A 163 -13.77 25.65 8.64
N ASN A 164 -12.44 25.79 8.72
CA ASN A 164 -11.74 27.00 8.30
C ASN A 164 -11.47 26.94 6.80
N THR A 165 -12.48 27.28 5.99
CA THR A 165 -12.38 27.31 4.53
C THR A 165 -12.29 28.74 4.01
N TYR A 166 -11.39 28.96 3.05
CA TYR A 166 -11.15 30.26 2.42
C TYR A 166 -10.59 30.04 1.01
N ASN A 167 -10.77 31.02 0.12
CA ASN A 167 -10.30 30.97 -1.27
C ASN A 167 -10.77 29.73 -2.05
N VAL A 168 -11.96 29.22 -1.76
CA VAL A 168 -12.56 28.09 -2.47
C VAL A 168 -12.99 28.51 -3.88
N SER A 169 -12.45 27.83 -4.90
CA SER A 169 -12.76 28.04 -6.32
C SER A 169 -13.77 27.05 -6.89
N LEU A 170 -13.90 25.88 -6.25
CA LEU A 170 -14.82 24.81 -6.65
C LEU A 170 -15.34 24.09 -5.39
N LEU A 171 -16.64 23.82 -5.33
CA LEU A 171 -17.20 22.73 -4.51
C LEU A 171 -17.67 21.62 -5.47
N LEU A 172 -17.51 20.36 -5.08
CA LEU A 172 -17.78 19.19 -5.89
C LEU A 172 -18.49 18.11 -5.06
N TRP A 173 -19.55 17.53 -5.60
CA TRP A 173 -20.15 16.29 -5.14
C TRP A 173 -19.66 15.14 -6.02
N PHE A 174 -19.01 14.13 -5.44
CA PHE A 174 -18.47 13.00 -6.21
C PHE A 174 -18.34 11.75 -5.34
N GLY A 175 -18.64 10.57 -5.88
CA GLY A 175 -18.50 9.29 -5.17
C GLY A 175 -19.28 9.22 -3.85
N GLY A 176 -20.36 9.99 -3.70
CA GLY A 176 -21.13 10.09 -2.45
C GLY A 176 -20.49 10.96 -1.35
N SER A 177 -19.48 11.77 -1.68
CA SER A 177 -18.78 12.67 -0.74
C SER A 177 -18.65 14.09 -1.28
N ILE A 178 -18.45 15.05 -0.35
CA ILE A 178 -18.21 16.46 -0.68
C ILE A 178 -16.70 16.72 -0.73
N TYR A 179 -16.28 17.42 -1.77
CA TYR A 179 -14.91 17.89 -1.97
C TYR A 179 -14.90 19.37 -2.29
N HIS A 180 -13.79 20.06 -2.03
CA HIS A 180 -13.55 21.39 -2.54
C HIS A 180 -12.16 21.57 -3.13
N GLN A 181 -12.02 22.54 -4.02
CA GLN A 181 -10.75 23.02 -4.54
C GLN A 181 -10.47 24.43 -4.03
N GLY A 182 -9.24 24.71 -3.60
CA GLY A 182 -8.77 26.07 -3.34
C GLY A 182 -8.23 26.73 -4.60
N THR A 183 -8.05 28.06 -4.61
CA THR A 183 -7.49 28.81 -5.76
C THR A 183 -6.07 28.40 -6.16
N GLY A 184 -5.28 27.80 -5.25
CA GLY A 184 -3.98 27.16 -5.59
C GLY A 184 -4.11 25.79 -6.29
N GLY A 185 -5.35 25.30 -6.45
CA GLY A 185 -5.69 24.07 -7.12
C GLY A 185 -5.58 22.80 -6.25
N GLN A 186 -5.33 22.92 -4.94
CA GLN A 186 -5.36 21.81 -3.98
C GLN A 186 -6.80 21.35 -3.74
N PHE A 187 -7.00 20.04 -3.55
CA PHE A 187 -8.30 19.45 -3.21
C PHE A 187 -8.35 18.99 -1.75
N TYR A 188 -9.56 19.05 -1.18
CA TYR A 188 -9.86 18.55 0.16
C TYR A 188 -11.19 17.81 0.17
N GLY A 189 -11.23 16.65 0.81
CA GLY A 189 -12.45 15.85 1.01
C GLY A 189 -13.01 15.98 2.43
N TRP A 190 -14.34 16.02 2.53
CA TRP A 190 -15.07 16.06 3.80
C TRP A 190 -15.23 14.65 4.39
N ASN A 191 -14.74 14.42 5.61
CA ASN A 191 -14.86 13.11 6.29
C ASN A 191 -16.06 13.01 7.27
N GLY A 192 -16.93 14.04 7.31
CA GLY A 192 -18.00 14.16 8.31
C GLY A 192 -17.73 15.18 9.43
N SER A 193 -16.46 15.51 9.71
CA SER A 193 -16.05 16.44 10.77
C SER A 193 -14.94 17.43 10.38
N SER A 194 -14.07 17.06 9.43
CA SER A 194 -12.95 17.87 8.95
C SER A 194 -12.71 17.73 7.44
N TRP A 195 -12.02 18.73 6.89
CA TRP A 195 -11.46 18.71 5.55
C TRP A 195 -10.08 18.07 5.57
N ASN A 196 -9.84 17.08 4.71
CA ASN A 196 -8.58 16.35 4.62
C ASN A 196 -8.02 16.52 3.21
N ALA A 197 -6.74 16.85 3.09
CA ALA A 197 -6.11 17.05 1.78
C ALA A 197 -6.18 15.76 0.96
N CYS A 198 -6.51 15.88 -0.33
CA CYS A 198 -6.61 14.76 -1.25
C CYS A 198 -6.29 15.22 -2.69
N ASN A 199 -6.22 14.27 -3.61
CA ASN A 199 -6.26 14.58 -5.04
C ASN A 199 -7.65 15.07 -5.46
N ASP A 200 -7.73 15.62 -6.66
CA ASP A 200 -9.02 15.74 -7.36
C ASP A 200 -9.62 14.33 -7.48
N PRO A 201 -10.77 14.04 -6.86
CA PRO A 201 -11.32 12.69 -6.79
C PRO A 201 -11.73 12.15 -8.17
N ARG A 202 -11.89 13.04 -9.16
CA ARG A 202 -12.21 12.69 -10.55
C ARG A 202 -11.04 12.05 -11.30
N LEU A 203 -9.83 12.11 -10.74
CA LEU A 203 -8.64 11.43 -11.28
C LEU A 203 -8.56 9.94 -10.88
N GLY A 204 -9.45 9.47 -10.01
CA GLY A 204 -9.45 8.10 -9.51
C GLY A 204 -8.40 7.85 -8.41
N GLY A 205 -8.14 6.57 -8.17
CA GLY A 205 -7.16 6.10 -7.18
C GLY A 205 -5.77 5.86 -7.76
N THR A 206 -4.95 5.09 -7.05
CA THR A 206 -3.67 4.59 -7.55
C THR A 206 -3.80 3.94 -8.92
N SER A 207 -2.89 4.28 -9.83
CA SER A 207 -2.85 3.74 -11.19
C SER A 207 -2.63 2.23 -11.19
N ALA A 208 -3.18 1.55 -12.20
CA ALA A 208 -2.96 0.13 -12.41
C ALA A 208 -1.46 -0.16 -12.60
N ASP A 209 -0.99 -1.28 -12.06
CA ASP A 209 0.42 -1.67 -12.20
C ASP A 209 0.76 -1.89 -13.69
N GLY A 210 1.91 -1.35 -14.13
CA GLY A 210 2.29 -1.29 -15.53
C GLY A 210 1.85 -0.01 -16.27
N THR A 211 1.15 0.93 -15.63
CA THR A 211 0.77 2.22 -16.25
C THR A 211 2.01 3.02 -16.65
N THR A 212 2.02 3.54 -17.89
CA THR A 212 3.11 4.34 -18.44
C THR A 212 2.66 5.73 -18.89
N ILE A 213 3.56 6.71 -18.81
CA ILE A 213 3.52 7.94 -19.61
C ILE A 213 4.51 7.72 -20.76
N PRO A 214 4.17 7.98 -22.04
CA PRO A 214 3.08 8.83 -22.53
C PRO A 214 1.71 8.14 -22.78
N SER A 215 1.53 6.85 -22.48
CA SER A 215 0.25 6.16 -22.71
C SER A 215 -0.90 6.69 -21.84
N ALA A 216 -0.59 7.16 -20.64
CA ALA A 216 -1.45 7.93 -19.75
C ALA A 216 -0.95 9.38 -19.62
N THR A 217 -1.86 10.30 -19.28
CA THR A 217 -1.54 11.72 -19.03
C THR A 217 -0.89 11.96 -17.65
N TYR A 218 -1.10 11.05 -16.70
CA TYR A 218 -0.52 11.06 -15.37
C TYR A 218 -0.46 9.64 -14.80
N ILE A 219 0.30 9.48 -13.74
CA ILE A 219 0.34 8.29 -12.88
C ILE A 219 -0.03 8.74 -11.45
N ILE A 220 -0.77 7.92 -10.71
CA ILE A 220 -1.03 8.12 -9.27
C ILE A 220 -0.40 6.94 -8.53
N ASP A 221 0.51 7.20 -7.60
CA ASP A 221 1.14 6.14 -6.80
C ASP A 221 0.29 5.70 -5.60
N LYS A 222 0.78 4.74 -4.81
CA LYS A 222 0.11 4.26 -3.58
C LYS A 222 0.07 5.28 -2.43
N THR A 223 0.88 6.35 -2.48
CA THR A 223 0.76 7.49 -1.54
C THR A 223 -0.24 8.54 -2.01
N GLY A 224 -0.78 8.37 -3.23
CA GLY A 224 -1.63 9.35 -3.88
C GLY A 224 -0.85 10.48 -4.56
N ALA A 225 0.47 10.40 -4.71
CA ALA A 225 1.19 11.45 -5.42
C ALA A 225 0.94 11.34 -6.94
N ILE A 226 0.68 12.47 -7.58
CA ILE A 226 0.42 12.59 -9.02
C ILE A 226 1.74 12.85 -9.74
N TRP A 227 2.07 11.96 -10.67
CA TRP A 227 3.28 11.99 -11.48
C TRP A 227 2.97 12.36 -12.91
N THR A 228 3.77 13.27 -13.49
CA THR A 228 3.67 13.69 -14.90
C THR A 228 5.06 13.87 -15.51
N VAL A 229 5.13 13.81 -16.85
CA VAL A 229 6.33 14.19 -17.61
C VAL A 229 6.00 15.40 -18.47
N VAL A 230 6.80 16.47 -18.37
CA VAL A 230 6.66 17.68 -19.18
C VAL A 230 8.02 18.00 -19.79
N ASN A 231 8.10 18.09 -21.11
CA ASN A 231 9.34 18.35 -21.87
C ASN A 231 10.52 17.42 -21.46
N GLY A 232 10.23 16.16 -21.13
CA GLY A 232 11.23 15.17 -20.70
C GLY A 232 11.70 15.30 -19.24
N VAL A 233 11.06 16.15 -18.43
CA VAL A 233 11.31 16.32 -16.98
C VAL A 233 10.19 15.68 -16.17
N ILE A 234 10.52 14.97 -15.09
CA ILE A 234 9.55 14.30 -14.21
C ILE A 234 9.11 15.23 -13.08
N TYR A 235 7.80 15.30 -12.87
CA TYR A 235 7.17 16.03 -11.77
C TYR A 235 6.37 15.08 -10.87
N ARG A 236 6.43 15.30 -9.56
CA ARG A 236 5.54 14.74 -8.54
C ARG A 236 4.80 15.91 -7.88
N ASN A 237 3.47 15.90 -7.88
CA ASN A 237 2.63 16.95 -7.29
C ASN A 237 3.02 18.37 -7.76
N ARG A 238 3.32 18.51 -9.06
CA ARG A 238 3.79 19.76 -9.72
C ARG A 238 5.19 20.25 -9.32
N ALA A 239 5.96 19.51 -8.52
CA ALA A 239 7.38 19.79 -8.24
C ALA A 239 8.28 18.80 -8.99
N THR A 240 9.43 19.25 -9.50
CA THR A 240 10.41 18.39 -10.18
C THR A 240 11.03 17.37 -9.24
N VAL A 241 11.21 16.12 -9.68
CA VAL A 241 11.85 15.06 -8.88
C VAL A 241 13.25 14.76 -9.42
N GLY A 242 14.26 15.26 -8.71
CA GLY A 242 15.66 15.20 -9.13
C GLY A 242 15.96 15.93 -10.44
N ASN A 243 17.18 15.79 -10.93
CA ASN A 243 17.63 16.40 -12.19
C ASN A 243 17.32 15.48 -13.37
N THR A 244 16.04 15.34 -13.71
CA THR A 244 15.57 14.50 -14.83
C THR A 244 15.43 15.31 -16.11
N TYR A 245 15.90 14.76 -17.22
CA TYR A 245 15.82 15.33 -18.56
C TYR A 245 15.80 14.20 -19.59
N ASN A 246 15.27 14.46 -20.79
CA ASN A 246 15.16 13.48 -21.87
C ASN A 246 14.46 12.17 -21.47
N VAL A 247 13.49 12.22 -20.55
CA VAL A 247 12.67 11.05 -20.19
C VAL A 247 11.74 10.70 -21.35
N SER A 248 11.90 9.48 -21.86
CA SER A 248 11.10 8.92 -22.97
C SER A 248 9.89 8.12 -22.47
N LEU A 249 9.97 7.57 -21.25
CA LEU A 249 8.92 6.79 -20.61
C LEU A 249 9.01 6.94 -19.08
N LEU A 250 7.86 7.17 -18.43
CA LEU A 250 7.68 7.01 -16.98
C LEU A 250 6.78 5.78 -16.76
N LEU A 251 7.04 5.00 -15.71
CA LEU A 251 6.37 3.74 -15.43
C LEU A 251 6.06 3.62 -13.94
N TRP A 252 4.84 3.20 -13.64
CA TRP A 252 4.42 2.70 -12.33
C TRP A 252 4.39 1.17 -12.38
N TYR A 253 5.22 0.50 -11.58
CA TYR A 253 5.33 -0.96 -11.60
C TYR A 253 5.90 -1.50 -10.29
N GLY A 254 5.36 -2.61 -9.78
CA GLY A 254 5.81 -3.23 -8.54
C GLY A 254 5.73 -2.30 -7.32
N GLY A 255 4.84 -1.31 -7.32
CA GLY A 255 4.77 -0.29 -6.26
C GLY A 255 5.90 0.75 -6.25
N LYS A 256 6.70 0.85 -7.32
CA LYS A 256 7.75 1.87 -7.52
C LYS A 256 7.50 2.70 -8.78
N ILE A 257 8.11 3.88 -8.82
CA ILE A 257 8.21 4.71 -10.02
C ILE A 257 9.57 4.45 -10.69
N TRP A 258 9.52 4.26 -12.00
CA TRP A 258 10.65 3.98 -12.87
C TRP A 258 10.62 4.94 -14.06
N HIS A 259 11.77 5.26 -14.65
CA HIS A 259 11.81 5.98 -15.92
C HIS A 259 12.85 5.41 -16.87
N CYS A 260 12.65 5.63 -18.17
CA CYS A 260 13.63 5.38 -19.21
C CYS A 260 14.03 6.71 -19.87
N GLY A 261 15.31 6.89 -20.14
CA GLY A 261 15.81 8.00 -20.95
C GLY A 261 15.68 7.73 -22.46
N THR A 262 15.83 8.75 -23.30
CA THR A 262 15.92 8.57 -24.76
C THR A 262 17.08 7.68 -25.21
N ALA A 263 18.12 7.52 -24.37
CA ALA A 263 19.24 6.60 -24.60
C ALA A 263 18.94 5.12 -24.21
N GLY A 264 17.74 4.80 -23.73
CA GLY A 264 17.33 3.43 -23.37
C GLY A 264 17.69 2.97 -21.95
N GLN A 265 18.50 3.72 -21.20
CA GLN A 265 18.81 3.41 -19.80
C GLN A 265 17.58 3.62 -18.90
N PHE A 266 17.24 2.60 -18.11
CA PHE A 266 16.23 2.67 -17.06
C PHE A 266 16.81 3.14 -15.72
N TYR A 267 15.96 3.76 -14.93
CA TYR A 267 16.23 4.22 -13.57
C TYR A 267 15.01 3.96 -12.69
N VAL A 268 15.23 3.68 -11.40
CA VAL A 268 14.18 3.60 -10.38
C VAL A 268 14.34 4.71 -9.36
N LEU A 269 13.21 5.18 -8.82
CA LEU A 269 13.22 6.09 -7.68
C LEU A 269 13.52 5.29 -6.40
N ALA A 270 14.76 5.42 -5.92
CA ALA A 270 15.16 4.97 -4.59
C ALA A 270 14.83 6.02 -3.52
N ASP A 271 15.29 5.78 -2.29
CA ASP A 271 15.12 6.73 -1.18
C ASP A 271 15.76 8.11 -1.45
N LEU A 272 15.31 9.12 -0.70
CA LEU A 272 15.68 10.54 -0.83
C LEU A 272 15.49 11.10 -2.26
N ASP A 273 14.47 10.62 -2.97
CA ASP A 273 14.15 10.98 -4.36
C ASP A 273 15.32 10.75 -5.36
N ARG A 274 16.21 9.80 -5.05
CA ARG A 274 17.39 9.50 -5.87
C ARG A 274 17.05 8.52 -6.99
N TRP A 275 17.20 8.96 -8.23
CA TRP A 275 17.18 8.09 -9.41
C TRP A 275 18.47 7.25 -9.48
N VAL A 276 18.33 5.93 -9.44
CA VAL A 276 19.47 4.99 -9.54
C VAL A 276 19.33 4.10 -10.78
N PRO A 277 20.43 3.81 -11.53
CA PRO A 277 20.36 2.99 -12.73
C PRO A 277 19.84 1.58 -12.45
N CYS A 278 19.05 1.05 -13.37
CA CYS A 278 18.50 -0.31 -13.34
C CYS A 278 18.16 -0.79 -14.75
N ASP A 279 17.81 -2.06 -14.88
CA ASP A 279 17.16 -2.61 -16.08
C ASP A 279 15.64 -2.31 -16.07
N ASP A 280 14.94 -2.62 -17.16
CA ASP A 280 13.47 -2.53 -17.22
C ASP A 280 12.85 -3.61 -16.31
N PRO A 281 12.10 -3.24 -15.25
CA PRO A 281 11.60 -4.20 -14.26
C PRO A 281 10.56 -5.18 -14.82
N ARG A 282 9.95 -4.87 -15.96
CA ARG A 282 8.92 -5.68 -16.61
C ARG A 282 9.50 -6.87 -17.36
N LEU A 283 10.80 -6.84 -17.67
CA LEU A 283 11.45 -7.94 -18.39
C LEU A 283 11.51 -9.18 -17.50
N ALA A 284 11.10 -10.31 -18.07
CA ALA A 284 11.30 -11.62 -17.45
C ALA A 284 12.74 -12.08 -17.68
N THR A 285 13.38 -12.59 -16.64
CA THR A 285 14.68 -13.26 -16.73
C THR A 285 14.46 -14.76 -16.90
N SER A 286 15.29 -15.43 -17.68
CA SER A 286 15.30 -16.90 -17.72
C SER A 286 15.81 -17.43 -16.37
N LEU A 287 15.01 -18.24 -15.66
CA LEU A 287 15.50 -18.97 -14.48
C LEU A 287 16.68 -19.84 -14.89
N THR A 288 17.76 -19.74 -14.13
CA THR A 288 19.06 -20.35 -14.43
C THR A 288 19.09 -21.86 -14.19
N THR A 289 18.29 -22.36 -13.24
CA THR A 289 18.32 -23.76 -12.81
C THR A 289 16.92 -24.26 -12.42
N ALA A 290 16.25 -24.99 -13.32
CA ALA A 290 15.03 -25.72 -12.99
C ALA A 290 15.30 -26.84 -11.97
N GLY A 291 14.33 -27.13 -11.12
CA GLY A 291 14.45 -28.14 -10.05
C GLY A 291 15.25 -27.66 -8.83
N SER A 292 15.48 -26.35 -8.67
CA SER A 292 16.24 -25.79 -7.53
C SER A 292 15.39 -24.98 -6.55
N PHE A 293 14.09 -24.84 -6.84
CA PHE A 293 13.21 -23.93 -6.13
C PHE A 293 12.95 -24.25 -4.65
N TYR A 294 12.93 -25.53 -4.26
CA TYR A 294 12.55 -25.93 -2.90
C TYR A 294 13.75 -26.29 -2.02
N GLY A 295 13.87 -25.62 -0.88
CA GLY A 295 14.85 -25.95 0.14
C GLY A 295 14.40 -25.69 1.57
N VAL A 296 15.29 -26.02 2.50
CA VAL A 296 15.07 -25.87 3.95
C VAL A 296 16.38 -25.50 4.64
N ASN A 297 16.28 -24.76 5.73
CA ASN A 297 17.41 -24.43 6.59
C ASN A 297 17.62 -25.53 7.62
N GLY A 298 18.87 -25.68 8.06
CA GLY A 298 19.18 -26.43 9.25
C GLY A 298 20.60 -26.16 9.73
N HIS A 299 21.03 -26.95 10.71
CA HIS A 299 22.28 -26.72 11.40
C HIS A 299 23.32 -27.82 11.15
N PHE A 300 24.58 -27.52 11.45
CA PHE A 300 25.70 -28.45 11.34
C PHE A 300 25.83 -29.38 12.56
N ASP A 301 25.26 -28.97 13.71
CA ASP A 301 25.30 -29.65 15.01
C ASP A 301 24.04 -30.47 15.32
N TYR A 302 23.16 -30.64 14.34
CA TYR A 302 22.05 -31.59 14.43
C TYR A 302 22.54 -33.01 14.77
N THR A 303 21.74 -33.72 15.57
CA THR A 303 21.98 -35.12 15.95
C THR A 303 21.77 -36.11 14.79
N TYR A 304 21.27 -35.63 13.64
CA TYR A 304 21.11 -36.41 12.43
C TYR A 304 22.46 -36.77 11.80
N THR A 305 22.61 -38.03 11.40
CA THR A 305 23.67 -38.40 10.46
C THR A 305 23.43 -37.77 9.08
N PRO A 306 24.48 -37.54 8.26
CA PRO A 306 24.31 -37.03 6.91
C PRO A 306 23.36 -37.87 6.03
N ALA A 307 23.36 -39.20 6.23
CA ALA A 307 22.45 -40.11 5.53
C ALA A 307 20.98 -39.92 5.94
N GLN A 308 20.69 -39.66 7.21
CA GLN A 308 19.34 -39.33 7.67
C GLN A 308 18.86 -37.99 7.09
N LEU A 309 19.73 -36.96 7.07
CA LEU A 309 19.39 -35.68 6.43
C LEU A 309 19.10 -35.83 4.94
N VAL A 310 19.91 -36.60 4.21
CA VAL A 310 19.64 -36.93 2.78
C VAL A 310 18.28 -37.61 2.61
N ALA A 311 17.92 -38.56 3.47
CA ALA A 311 16.62 -39.24 3.41
C ALA A 311 15.45 -38.29 3.73
N ILE A 312 15.59 -37.45 4.77
CA ILE A 312 14.61 -36.43 5.15
C ILE A 312 14.36 -35.44 4.00
N MET A 313 15.43 -34.92 3.39
CA MET A 313 15.35 -34.00 2.25
C MET A 313 14.59 -34.62 1.07
N LYS A 314 14.94 -35.85 0.70
CA LYS A 314 14.29 -36.59 -0.40
C LYS A 314 12.81 -36.89 -0.11
N ASN A 315 12.47 -37.24 1.12
CA ASN A 315 11.09 -37.51 1.53
C ASN A 315 10.20 -36.25 1.48
N MET A 316 10.76 -35.06 1.72
CA MET A 316 10.04 -33.79 1.57
C MET A 316 10.00 -33.27 0.13
N GLY A 317 10.84 -33.81 -0.76
CA GLY A 317 11.04 -33.29 -2.11
C GLY A 317 11.92 -32.03 -2.20
N CYS A 318 12.59 -31.64 -1.12
CA CYS A 318 13.51 -30.50 -1.11
C CYS A 318 14.85 -30.87 -1.78
N THR A 319 15.38 -29.97 -2.61
CA THR A 319 16.61 -30.17 -3.38
C THR A 319 17.80 -29.39 -2.84
N SER A 320 17.57 -28.36 -2.02
CA SER A 320 18.60 -27.47 -1.45
C SER A 320 18.54 -27.43 0.09
N TYR A 321 19.68 -27.56 0.76
CA TYR A 321 19.78 -27.39 2.22
C TYR A 321 20.69 -26.21 2.56
N ARG A 322 20.18 -25.21 3.29
CA ARG A 322 20.97 -24.09 3.79
C ARG A 322 21.56 -24.42 5.15
N VAL A 323 22.89 -24.34 5.28
CA VAL A 323 23.62 -24.60 6.53
C VAL A 323 24.79 -23.63 6.70
N GLY A 324 25.03 -23.18 7.94
CA GLY A 324 26.13 -22.28 8.26
C GLY A 324 27.34 -22.96 8.89
N CYS A 325 28.53 -22.44 8.59
CA CYS A 325 29.76 -22.71 9.34
C CYS A 325 30.73 -21.52 9.31
N THR A 326 31.64 -21.47 10.28
CA THR A 326 32.84 -20.62 10.26
C THR A 326 34.07 -21.43 9.80
N ASP A 327 35.26 -20.88 9.98
CA ASP A 327 36.54 -21.58 9.89
C ASP A 327 36.85 -22.43 11.14
N ASP A 328 35.92 -22.55 12.09
CA ASP A 328 36.03 -23.47 13.22
C ASP A 328 36.09 -24.93 12.72
N PRO A 329 37.10 -25.73 13.12
CA PRO A 329 37.26 -27.09 12.64
C PRO A 329 36.10 -28.04 12.98
N LEU A 330 35.36 -27.86 14.07
CA LEU A 330 34.22 -28.72 14.40
C LEU A 330 33.07 -28.46 13.43
N GLN A 331 32.73 -27.18 13.22
CA GLN A 331 31.68 -26.77 12.28
C GLN A 331 32.03 -27.19 10.85
N LEU A 332 33.27 -26.89 10.42
CA LEU A 332 33.70 -27.12 9.04
C LEU A 332 33.79 -28.61 8.69
N ASN A 333 34.26 -29.45 9.62
CA ASN A 333 34.26 -30.91 9.44
C ASN A 333 32.85 -31.51 9.41
N ALA A 334 31.89 -30.93 10.14
CA ALA A 334 30.49 -31.35 10.08
C ALA A 334 29.87 -30.99 8.72
N VAL A 335 30.02 -29.75 8.26
CA VAL A 335 29.51 -29.28 6.97
C VAL A 335 30.18 -30.00 5.79
N ALA A 336 31.48 -30.33 5.87
CA ALA A 336 32.16 -31.14 4.85
C ALA A 336 31.55 -32.55 4.69
N LYS A 337 31.18 -33.21 5.81
CA LYS A 337 30.48 -34.51 5.77
C LYS A 337 29.08 -34.39 5.18
N LEU A 338 28.37 -33.30 5.44
CA LEU A 338 27.09 -33.01 4.79
C LEU A 338 27.28 -32.81 3.28
N ALA A 339 28.25 -31.98 2.87
CA ALA A 339 28.55 -31.73 1.46
C ALA A 339 28.86 -33.02 0.69
N GLN A 340 29.69 -33.91 1.26
CA GLN A 340 30.00 -35.21 0.67
C GLN A 340 28.75 -36.08 0.47
N ALA A 341 27.88 -36.15 1.48
CA ALA A 341 26.65 -36.94 1.40
C ALA A 341 25.63 -36.34 0.42
N PHE A 342 25.51 -35.01 0.38
CA PHE A 342 24.60 -34.29 -0.51
C PHE A 342 25.02 -34.39 -1.98
N GLN A 343 26.33 -34.24 -2.26
CA GLN A 343 26.91 -34.47 -3.59
C GLN A 343 26.56 -35.86 -4.13
N ALA A 344 26.82 -36.91 -3.34
CA ALA A 344 26.50 -38.29 -3.71
C ALA A 344 24.99 -38.55 -3.86
N ALA A 345 24.15 -37.73 -3.21
CA ALA A 345 22.70 -37.84 -3.25
C ALA A 345 22.03 -37.07 -4.40
N GLY A 346 22.76 -36.20 -5.11
CA GLY A 346 22.21 -35.27 -6.10
C GLY A 346 21.52 -34.04 -5.47
N LEU A 347 21.86 -33.69 -4.24
CA LEU A 347 21.29 -32.55 -3.51
C LEU A 347 22.27 -31.37 -3.46
N THR A 348 21.76 -30.15 -3.44
CA THR A 348 22.55 -28.91 -3.35
C THR A 348 22.76 -28.52 -1.89
N LEU A 349 23.99 -28.18 -1.54
CA LEU A 349 24.30 -27.51 -0.28
C LEU A 349 24.49 -26.01 -0.53
N PHE A 350 23.71 -25.18 0.15
CA PHE A 350 23.82 -23.74 0.14
C PHE A 350 24.50 -23.29 1.44
N VAL A 351 25.75 -22.83 1.35
CA VAL A 351 26.59 -22.69 2.54
C VAL A 351 26.67 -21.24 3.00
N LEU A 352 26.17 -20.97 4.19
CA LEU A 352 26.36 -19.71 4.89
C LEU A 352 27.79 -19.68 5.48
N VAL A 353 28.63 -18.80 4.95
CA VAL A 353 29.91 -18.40 5.54
C VAL A 353 29.60 -17.48 6.72
N ASN A 354 29.62 -18.01 7.94
CA ASN A 354 28.97 -17.37 9.09
C ASN A 354 29.90 -16.42 9.88
N GLN A 355 30.57 -15.49 9.21
CA GLN A 355 31.38 -14.47 9.88
C GLN A 355 30.59 -13.17 10.09
N GLY A 356 30.43 -12.76 11.36
CA GLY A 356 29.81 -11.50 11.76
C GLY A 356 30.78 -10.31 11.79
N VAL A 357 30.31 -9.14 12.23
CA VAL A 357 31.15 -7.92 12.37
C VAL A 357 32.01 -7.89 13.65
N TYR A 358 31.85 -8.89 14.52
CA TYR A 358 32.55 -9.01 15.80
C TYR A 358 33.66 -10.07 15.75
N ASP A 359 34.68 -9.91 16.60
CA ASP A 359 35.68 -10.93 16.88
C ASP A 359 35.17 -11.96 17.89
N ALA A 360 35.99 -12.98 18.18
CA ALA A 360 35.65 -14.07 19.11
C ALA A 360 35.44 -13.63 20.57
N THR A 361 35.77 -12.38 20.93
CA THR A 361 35.50 -11.79 22.26
C THR A 361 34.21 -10.97 22.29
N GLY A 362 33.49 -10.86 21.16
CA GLY A 362 32.30 -10.03 21.02
C GLY A 362 32.60 -8.55 20.77
N LYS A 363 33.86 -8.17 20.50
CA LYS A 363 34.25 -6.80 20.19
C LYS A 363 34.13 -6.55 18.68
N LEU A 364 33.67 -5.36 18.29
CA LEU A 364 33.60 -4.96 16.88
C LEU A 364 35.00 -5.02 16.23
N LEU A 365 35.09 -5.63 15.04
CA LEU A 365 36.34 -5.74 14.28
C LEU A 365 36.91 -4.34 13.97
N PRO A 366 38.24 -4.13 14.10
CA PRO A 366 38.84 -2.78 14.05
C PRO A 366 38.95 -2.24 12.62
N GLY A 367 37.84 -1.70 12.12
CA GLY A 367 37.75 -1.03 10.81
C GLY A 367 37.70 -1.98 9.60
N GLU A 368 37.52 -1.39 8.43
CA GLU A 368 37.25 -2.11 7.17
C GLU A 368 38.36 -3.10 6.76
N GLY A 369 39.63 -2.73 6.94
CA GLY A 369 40.75 -3.61 6.55
C GLY A 369 40.87 -4.88 7.39
N ALA A 370 40.67 -4.77 8.71
CA ALA A 370 40.69 -5.94 9.60
C ALA A 370 39.45 -6.82 9.37
N ALA A 371 38.30 -6.19 9.19
CA ALA A 371 37.04 -6.85 8.81
C ALA A 371 37.17 -7.64 7.50
N TYR A 372 37.73 -7.01 6.46
CA TYR A 372 38.02 -7.63 5.18
C TYR A 372 38.95 -8.84 5.31
N ASN A 373 40.08 -8.68 6.00
CA ASN A 373 41.04 -9.78 6.18
C ASN A 373 40.43 -10.96 6.94
N ARG A 374 39.60 -10.69 7.95
CA ARG A 374 38.89 -11.75 8.69
C ARG A 374 37.85 -12.45 7.80
N GLY A 375 37.01 -11.71 7.09
CA GLY A 375 36.06 -12.27 6.13
C GLY A 375 36.75 -13.14 5.06
N PHE A 376 37.87 -12.65 4.52
CA PHE A 376 38.66 -13.35 3.51
C PHE A 376 39.22 -14.67 4.02
N ALA A 377 39.80 -14.69 5.23
CA ALA A 377 40.31 -15.91 5.83
C ALA A 377 39.21 -16.98 5.99
N VAL A 378 38.03 -16.58 6.49
CA VAL A 378 36.90 -17.50 6.70
C VAL A 378 36.33 -18.00 5.37
N GLY A 379 36.05 -17.10 4.41
CA GLY A 379 35.52 -17.48 3.09
C GLY A 379 36.46 -18.41 2.32
N MET A 380 37.77 -18.16 2.38
CA MET A 380 38.79 -19.03 1.79
C MET A 380 38.86 -20.40 2.48
N ALA A 381 38.79 -20.44 3.82
CA ALA A 381 38.82 -21.71 4.57
C ALA A 381 37.60 -22.58 4.27
N VAL A 382 36.40 -21.99 4.29
CA VAL A 382 35.15 -22.67 3.98
C VAL A 382 35.17 -23.21 2.54
N ALA A 383 35.51 -22.36 1.55
CA ALA A 383 35.56 -22.80 0.15
C ALA A 383 36.60 -23.89 -0.10
N LYS A 384 37.79 -23.85 0.54
CA LYS A 384 38.82 -24.90 0.41
C LYS A 384 38.35 -26.26 0.91
N ALA A 385 37.61 -26.30 2.02
CA ALA A 385 37.12 -27.56 2.57
C ALA A 385 35.96 -28.16 1.77
N LEU A 386 35.16 -27.32 1.07
CA LEU A 386 33.90 -27.73 0.44
C LEU A 386 33.96 -27.85 -1.09
N GLN A 387 34.95 -27.21 -1.75
CA GLN A 387 35.22 -27.37 -3.18
C GLN A 387 35.33 -28.85 -3.64
N PRO A 388 36.01 -29.78 -2.92
CA PRO A 388 36.08 -31.18 -3.34
C PRO A 388 34.72 -31.89 -3.43
N TYR A 389 33.73 -31.38 -2.68
CA TYR A 389 32.38 -31.93 -2.61
C TYR A 389 31.38 -31.17 -3.50
N GLY A 390 31.85 -30.32 -4.43
CA GLY A 390 31.02 -29.68 -5.44
C GLY A 390 30.15 -28.52 -4.95
N VAL A 391 30.38 -28.00 -3.74
CA VAL A 391 29.68 -26.81 -3.24
C VAL A 391 30.11 -25.60 -4.07
N THR A 392 29.15 -24.89 -4.67
CA THR A 392 29.40 -23.73 -5.54
C THR A 392 28.51 -22.52 -5.23
N LEU A 393 27.63 -22.63 -4.24
CA LEU A 393 26.67 -21.60 -3.85
C LEU A 393 26.86 -21.25 -2.37
N TYR A 394 27.21 -19.99 -2.10
CA TYR A 394 27.57 -19.48 -0.79
C TYR A 394 26.76 -18.25 -0.43
N GLU A 395 26.42 -18.09 0.84
CA GLU A 395 25.91 -16.84 1.41
C GLU A 395 26.97 -16.26 2.34
N CYS A 396 27.35 -15.01 2.14
CA CYS A 396 28.46 -14.38 2.85
C CYS A 396 27.91 -13.50 3.98
N GLY A 397 27.78 -14.08 5.18
CA GLY A 397 27.28 -13.44 6.39
C GLY A 397 25.77 -13.60 6.59
N ASN A 398 25.35 -13.66 7.86
CA ASN A 398 23.95 -13.80 8.28
C ASN A 398 23.45 -12.49 8.89
N GLU A 399 22.40 -11.91 8.28
CA GLU A 399 21.70 -10.70 8.74
C GLU A 399 22.64 -9.55 9.12
N LEU A 400 23.74 -9.36 8.38
CA LEU A 400 24.80 -8.42 8.77
C LEU A 400 24.31 -6.97 8.85
N THR A 401 23.28 -6.61 8.08
CA THR A 401 22.58 -5.31 8.14
C THR A 401 21.73 -5.13 9.39
N ARG A 402 21.39 -6.21 10.10
CA ARG A 402 20.52 -6.25 11.30
C ARG A 402 21.28 -6.73 12.53
N GLN A 403 22.46 -6.17 12.77
CA GLN A 403 23.23 -6.37 14.00
C GLN A 403 23.25 -5.08 14.82
N ALA A 404 23.46 -5.19 16.14
CA ALA A 404 23.43 -4.03 17.04
C ALA A 404 24.50 -2.96 16.74
N ALA A 405 25.55 -3.32 15.99
CA ALA A 405 26.52 -2.36 15.47
C ALA A 405 26.13 -1.72 14.14
N THR A 406 25.23 -2.31 13.35
CA THR A 406 25.03 -1.96 11.92
C THR A 406 23.69 -1.30 11.63
N VAL A 407 22.60 -1.69 12.29
CA VAL A 407 21.31 -0.95 12.23
C VAL A 407 21.25 0.11 13.33
N MET A 408 20.64 1.26 13.05
CA MET A 408 20.46 2.31 14.07
C MET A 408 19.29 2.03 15.01
N ASP A 409 18.20 1.44 14.50
CA ASP A 409 17.05 0.98 15.26
C ASP A 409 16.45 -0.24 14.55
N PHE A 410 16.19 -1.33 15.30
CA PHE A 410 15.61 -2.56 14.75
C PHE A 410 14.18 -2.39 14.23
N THR A 411 13.48 -1.31 14.60
CA THR A 411 12.15 -0.97 14.09
C THR A 411 12.17 -0.31 12.70
N TYR A 412 13.33 0.15 12.22
CA TYR A 412 13.44 0.74 10.87
C TYR A 412 13.26 -0.33 9.79
N ALA A 413 12.60 0.02 8.68
CA ALA A 413 12.40 -0.92 7.57
C ALA A 413 13.69 -1.17 6.76
N GLY A 414 14.70 -0.31 6.86
CA GLY A 414 15.95 -0.42 6.10
C GLY A 414 15.85 0.08 4.67
N THR A 415 14.78 0.83 4.34
CA THR A 415 14.62 1.41 3.00
C THR A 415 15.59 2.55 2.72
N LYS A 416 16.23 3.10 3.76
CA LYS A 416 17.13 4.24 3.67
C LYS A 416 18.54 3.85 4.05
N ALA A 417 19.54 4.41 3.35
CA ALA A 417 20.93 4.21 3.76
C ALA A 417 21.19 4.79 5.17
N SER A 418 20.48 5.86 5.54
CA SER A 418 20.52 6.49 6.87
C SER A 418 19.91 5.66 8.01
N ASP A 419 19.21 4.55 7.72
CA ASP A 419 18.71 3.62 8.74
C ASP A 419 19.87 2.82 9.39
N PHE A 420 21.08 2.91 8.82
CA PHE A 420 22.26 2.14 9.19
C PHE A 420 23.39 3.00 9.74
N ASN A 421 24.23 2.40 10.59
CA ASN A 421 25.25 3.10 11.36
C ASN A 421 26.47 3.49 10.48
N ASN A 422 26.58 4.78 10.14
CA ASN A 422 27.64 5.30 9.27
C ASN A 422 29.07 5.00 9.76
N ALA A 423 29.30 4.98 11.08
CA ALA A 423 30.63 4.80 11.67
C ALA A 423 31.08 3.34 11.62
N ASN A 424 30.16 2.39 11.83
CA ASN A 424 30.43 0.96 11.82
C ASN A 424 30.24 0.32 10.43
N TRP A 425 29.57 1.01 9.50
CA TRP A 425 29.36 0.59 8.11
C TRP A 425 30.62 0.06 7.39
N PRO A 426 31.81 0.68 7.52
CA PRO A 426 33.02 0.15 6.89
C PRO A 426 33.42 -1.24 7.40
N VAL A 427 33.11 -1.58 8.65
CA VAL A 427 33.34 -2.92 9.22
C VAL A 427 32.43 -3.95 8.55
N MET A 428 31.13 -3.64 8.43
CA MET A 428 30.16 -4.50 7.75
C MET A 428 30.53 -4.73 6.28
N ARG A 429 30.81 -3.65 5.54
CA ARG A 429 31.26 -3.69 4.14
C ARG A 429 32.54 -4.52 3.98
N GLY A 430 33.51 -4.33 4.89
CA GLY A 430 34.74 -5.10 4.93
C GLY A 430 34.49 -6.60 5.06
N VAL A 431 33.72 -7.03 6.07
CA VAL A 431 33.39 -8.45 6.31
C VAL A 431 32.70 -9.07 5.08
N MET A 432 31.68 -8.41 4.54
CA MET A 432 30.93 -8.85 3.35
C MET A 432 31.84 -9.06 2.14
N ARG A 433 32.63 -8.04 1.77
CA ARG A 433 33.62 -8.15 0.69
C ARG A 433 34.62 -9.27 0.94
N GLY A 434 35.17 -9.32 2.16
CA GLY A 434 36.18 -10.28 2.55
C GLY A 434 35.72 -11.70 2.28
N MET A 435 34.52 -12.08 2.74
CA MET A 435 33.99 -13.43 2.50
C MET A 435 33.80 -13.75 1.02
N ILE A 436 33.25 -12.82 0.23
CA ILE A 436 33.09 -13.01 -1.23
C ILE A 436 34.45 -13.23 -1.90
N ASP A 437 35.40 -12.32 -1.68
CA ASP A 437 36.74 -12.36 -2.27
C ASP A 437 37.52 -13.60 -1.79
N GLY A 438 37.31 -14.01 -0.53
CA GLY A 438 37.87 -15.22 0.07
C GLY A 438 37.37 -16.51 -0.60
N VAL A 439 36.06 -16.66 -0.78
CA VAL A 439 35.47 -17.80 -1.52
C VAL A 439 35.99 -17.81 -2.97
N LYS A 440 35.95 -16.66 -3.65
CA LYS A 440 36.37 -16.54 -5.06
C LYS A 440 37.87 -16.74 -5.29
N SER A 441 38.71 -16.56 -4.26
CA SER A 441 40.14 -16.92 -4.31
C SER A 441 40.39 -18.43 -4.48
N VAL A 442 39.39 -19.25 -4.15
CA VAL A 442 39.44 -20.72 -4.23
C VAL A 442 38.60 -21.23 -5.39
N GLN A 443 37.42 -20.64 -5.56
CA GLN A 443 36.43 -21.00 -6.57
C GLN A 443 35.98 -19.75 -7.35
N PRO A 444 36.73 -19.30 -8.36
CA PRO A 444 36.40 -18.06 -9.09
C PRO A 444 35.02 -18.03 -9.75
N SER A 445 34.45 -19.20 -10.04
CA SER A 445 33.11 -19.38 -10.62
C SER A 445 31.98 -19.57 -9.60
N ALA A 446 32.30 -19.66 -8.30
CA ALA A 446 31.29 -19.80 -7.26
C ALA A 446 30.37 -18.57 -7.18
N LYS A 447 29.13 -18.81 -6.79
CA LYS A 447 28.09 -17.80 -6.63
C LYS A 447 28.01 -17.41 -5.16
N CYS A 448 28.31 -16.14 -4.86
CA CYS A 448 28.26 -15.61 -3.51
C CYS A 448 27.10 -14.62 -3.38
N GLY A 449 26.23 -14.82 -2.41
CA GLY A 449 25.19 -13.86 -2.00
C GLY A 449 25.58 -13.05 -0.76
N ILE A 450 24.88 -11.94 -0.54
CA ILE A 450 24.86 -11.22 0.73
C ILE A 450 23.44 -11.26 1.26
N ASN A 451 23.32 -11.63 2.53
CA ASN A 451 22.05 -11.72 3.23
C ASN A 451 21.53 -10.35 3.66
N PHE A 452 20.27 -10.07 3.30
CA PHE A 452 19.50 -8.91 3.72
C PHE A 452 18.18 -9.32 4.38
N CYS A 453 17.53 -8.39 5.08
CA CYS A 453 16.35 -8.66 5.90
C CYS A 453 15.32 -7.55 5.74
N VAL A 454 14.07 -7.76 6.18
CA VAL A 454 13.01 -6.72 6.11
C VAL A 454 12.99 -6.10 4.71
N ALA A 455 12.98 -4.77 4.55
CA ALA A 455 13.06 -4.14 3.24
C ALA A 455 14.50 -3.85 2.77
N ASP A 456 15.45 -3.56 3.67
CA ASP A 456 16.94 -3.34 3.54
C ASP A 456 17.56 -2.81 2.21
N VAL A 457 16.77 -2.34 1.25
CA VAL A 457 17.21 -1.81 -0.05
C VAL A 457 18.10 -0.58 0.09
N GLY A 458 17.94 0.20 1.16
CA GLY A 458 18.82 1.32 1.47
C GLY A 458 20.25 0.86 1.74
N ALA A 459 20.41 -0.29 2.42
CA ALA A 459 21.71 -0.88 2.62
C ALA A 459 22.24 -1.58 1.35
N ALA A 460 21.40 -2.39 0.69
CA ALA A 460 21.78 -3.11 -0.52
C ALA A 460 22.25 -2.13 -1.63
N ASP A 461 21.52 -1.05 -1.87
CA ASP A 461 21.92 0.01 -2.80
C ASP A 461 23.21 0.71 -2.40
N ALA A 462 23.40 1.05 -1.11
CA ALA A 462 24.60 1.74 -0.67
C ALA A 462 25.86 0.85 -0.83
N LEU A 463 25.76 -0.44 -0.49
CA LEU A 463 26.82 -1.42 -0.70
C LEU A 463 27.08 -1.66 -2.19
N TRP A 464 26.03 -1.70 -3.01
CA TRP A 464 26.15 -1.86 -4.45
C TRP A 464 26.83 -0.62 -5.08
N ASP A 465 26.38 0.59 -4.78
CA ASP A 465 26.88 1.78 -5.48
C ASP A 465 28.21 2.30 -4.92
N GLY A 466 28.69 1.77 -3.77
CA GLY A 466 29.96 2.16 -3.15
C GLY A 466 29.80 3.43 -2.31
N MET A 467 28.73 3.47 -1.53
CA MET A 467 28.27 4.61 -0.75
C MET A 467 28.33 4.32 0.76
N GLN A 468 28.28 5.41 1.53
CA GLN A 468 28.08 5.44 2.98
C GLN A 468 26.63 5.85 3.32
N PRO A 469 26.13 5.49 4.52
CA PRO A 469 24.88 6.02 5.09
C PRO A 469 24.73 7.55 5.10
N ASP A 470 25.84 8.30 5.20
CA ASP A 470 25.85 9.77 5.12
C ASP A 470 25.71 10.35 3.69
N GLY A 471 25.60 9.48 2.67
CA GLY A 471 25.48 9.87 1.27
C GLY A 471 26.80 10.16 0.55
N SER A 472 27.95 10.06 1.23
CA SER A 472 29.26 10.11 0.57
C SER A 472 29.52 8.83 -0.25
N GLY A 473 30.32 8.97 -1.32
CA GLY A 473 30.57 7.91 -2.31
C GLY A 473 32.03 7.77 -2.71
N GLY A 474 32.33 6.77 -3.55
CA GLY A 474 33.69 6.42 -3.97
C GLY A 474 34.35 5.34 -3.12
N TYR A 475 33.57 4.66 -2.27
CA TYR A 475 34.03 3.56 -1.41
C TYR A 475 34.08 2.23 -2.19
N PRO A 476 34.75 1.20 -1.64
CA PRO A 476 34.69 -0.16 -2.17
C PRO A 476 33.25 -0.61 -2.43
N LYS A 477 32.99 -1.18 -3.60
CA LYS A 477 31.69 -1.78 -3.91
C LYS A 477 31.63 -3.21 -3.38
N VAL A 478 30.43 -3.64 -2.97
CA VAL A 478 30.10 -5.06 -2.77
C VAL A 478 29.31 -5.54 -3.99
N ARG A 479 29.74 -6.64 -4.61
CA ARG A 479 29.04 -7.28 -5.73
C ARG A 479 28.82 -8.75 -5.42
N TRP A 480 27.55 -9.14 -5.38
CA TRP A 480 27.11 -10.52 -5.21
C TRP A 480 26.63 -11.09 -6.56
N ASP A 481 26.65 -12.41 -6.68
CA ASP A 481 26.21 -13.14 -7.88
C ASP A 481 24.77 -13.68 -7.76
N VAL A 482 24.22 -13.67 -6.55
CA VAL A 482 22.83 -13.99 -6.19
C VAL A 482 22.38 -13.07 -5.06
N THR A 483 21.19 -12.49 -5.14
CA THR A 483 20.61 -11.70 -4.05
C THR A 483 19.96 -12.66 -3.06
N THR A 484 20.25 -12.55 -1.76
CA THR A 484 19.69 -13.46 -0.75
C THR A 484 18.98 -12.67 0.35
N TRP A 485 17.78 -13.12 0.75
CA TRP A 485 16.91 -12.34 1.64
C TRP A 485 16.14 -13.20 2.64
N HIS A 486 16.04 -12.72 3.88
CA HIS A 486 15.16 -13.27 4.90
C HIS A 486 13.81 -12.53 4.92
N ASN A 487 12.71 -13.27 4.78
CA ASN A 487 11.36 -12.73 4.87
C ASN A 487 10.49 -13.60 5.81
N TYR A 488 10.39 -13.18 7.06
CA TYR A 488 9.45 -13.73 8.04
C TYR A 488 8.11 -12.99 7.96
N GLU A 489 7.01 -13.64 8.36
CA GLU A 489 5.66 -13.05 8.34
C GLU A 489 5.58 -11.65 8.98
N VAL A 490 6.33 -11.43 10.07
CA VAL A 490 6.38 -10.16 10.80
C VAL A 490 6.99 -9.00 10.01
N TYR A 491 7.67 -9.28 8.90
CA TYR A 491 8.20 -8.26 7.96
C TYR A 491 7.20 -7.91 6.85
N GLY A 492 6.08 -8.65 6.75
CA GLY A 492 5.07 -8.48 5.71
C GLY A 492 5.40 -9.22 4.40
N ASP A 493 4.47 -9.12 3.45
CA ASP A 493 4.55 -9.75 2.12
C ASP A 493 5.73 -9.18 1.32
N ILE A 494 6.65 -10.05 0.88
CA ILE A 494 7.83 -9.68 0.09
C ILE A 494 7.48 -9.01 -1.26
N PHE A 495 6.29 -9.29 -1.81
CA PHE A 495 5.80 -8.67 -3.06
C PHE A 495 5.11 -7.31 -2.83
N ASN A 496 4.95 -6.90 -1.56
CA ASN A 496 4.35 -5.63 -1.17
C ASN A 496 4.94 -5.15 0.17
N ILE A 497 6.27 -5.14 0.29
CA ILE A 497 6.96 -4.91 1.55
C ILE A 497 6.96 -3.42 1.92
N GLY A 498 6.50 -3.12 3.14
CA GLY A 498 6.30 -1.74 3.61
C GLY A 498 7.61 -0.98 3.86
N VAL A 499 7.56 0.34 3.70
CA VAL A 499 8.75 1.22 3.86
C VAL A 499 9.04 1.65 5.30
N ASP A 500 8.16 1.29 6.23
CA ASP A 500 8.19 1.52 7.69
C ASP A 500 7.41 0.42 8.45
N GLY A 501 7.12 -0.71 7.79
CA GLY A 501 6.27 -1.79 8.30
C GLY A 501 4.74 -1.57 8.20
N ALA A 502 4.25 -0.41 7.73
CA ALA A 502 2.81 -0.12 7.63
C ALA A 502 2.38 0.72 6.41
N GLY A 503 3.31 1.44 5.78
CA GLY A 503 3.13 2.27 4.60
C GLY A 503 3.09 1.47 3.30
N PRO A 504 2.76 2.12 2.17
CA PRO A 504 2.51 1.44 0.92
C PRO A 504 3.75 0.70 0.41
N GLY A 505 3.61 -0.62 0.31
CA GLY A 505 4.74 -1.48 0.00
C GLY A 505 5.09 -1.58 -1.48
N PHE A 506 6.23 -2.23 -1.73
CA PHE A 506 6.75 -2.49 -3.07
C PHE A 506 7.15 -3.96 -3.25
N ASP A 507 7.25 -4.38 -4.50
CA ASP A 507 7.71 -5.70 -4.89
C ASP A 507 9.25 -5.74 -4.82
N LEU A 508 9.77 -6.33 -3.74
CA LEU A 508 11.19 -6.39 -3.47
C LEU A 508 11.94 -7.32 -4.46
N PRO A 509 11.46 -8.53 -4.79
CA PRO A 509 12.05 -9.35 -5.85
C PRO A 509 12.13 -8.63 -7.21
N THR A 510 11.07 -7.92 -7.63
CA THR A 510 11.12 -7.09 -8.87
C THR A 510 12.13 -5.95 -8.75
N TYR A 511 12.21 -5.30 -7.59
CA TYR A 511 13.20 -4.25 -7.33
C TYR A 511 14.63 -4.78 -7.48
N CYS A 512 14.97 -5.87 -6.80
CA CYS A 512 16.29 -6.48 -6.82
C CYS A 512 16.64 -7.07 -8.20
N LYS A 513 15.67 -7.67 -8.91
CA LYS A 513 15.83 -8.14 -10.29
C LYS A 513 16.31 -7.00 -11.20
N ALA A 514 15.62 -5.86 -11.17
CA ALA A 514 15.96 -4.71 -12.01
C ALA A 514 17.24 -3.99 -11.57
N ARG A 515 17.52 -3.90 -10.26
CA ARG A 515 18.67 -3.16 -9.73
C ARG A 515 19.99 -3.91 -9.78
N TYR A 516 19.96 -5.23 -9.56
CA TYR A 516 21.16 -6.03 -9.36
C TYR A 516 21.36 -7.07 -10.48
N GLY A 517 20.34 -7.38 -11.30
CA GLY A 517 20.47 -8.24 -12.49
C GLY A 517 20.79 -9.70 -12.21
N VAL A 518 20.70 -10.14 -10.95
CA VAL A 518 21.10 -11.48 -10.48
C VAL A 518 19.92 -12.27 -9.90
N PRO A 519 19.99 -13.62 -9.84
CA PRO A 519 18.95 -14.46 -9.23
C PRO A 519 18.64 -14.07 -7.79
N PHE A 520 17.39 -14.26 -7.38
CA PHE A 520 16.92 -13.98 -6.02
C PHE A 520 16.67 -15.30 -5.26
N ILE A 521 17.13 -15.39 -4.02
CA ILE A 521 16.91 -16.53 -3.13
C ILE A 521 16.29 -16.01 -1.83
N ILE A 522 15.12 -16.54 -1.46
CA ILE A 522 14.56 -16.30 -0.14
C ILE A 522 15.24 -17.29 0.81
N SER A 523 16.34 -16.87 1.45
CA SER A 523 17.24 -17.74 2.20
C SER A 523 16.74 -18.09 3.61
N GLU A 524 15.74 -17.37 4.12
CA GLU A 524 14.87 -17.77 5.23
C GLU A 524 13.46 -17.25 5.03
N TRP A 525 12.46 -18.08 5.31
CA TRP A 525 11.07 -17.65 5.50
C TRP A 525 10.30 -18.58 6.44
N ASN A 526 9.50 -17.99 7.33
CA ASN A 526 8.51 -18.67 8.19
C ASN A 526 7.57 -17.65 8.85
N THR A 527 6.55 -18.13 9.57
CA THR A 527 5.81 -17.36 10.58
C THR A 527 6.48 -17.46 11.96
N GLY A 528 6.00 -16.68 12.92
CA GLY A 528 6.53 -16.60 14.28
C GLY A 528 6.34 -17.89 15.12
N PRO A 529 7.16 -18.08 16.16
CA PRO A 529 7.18 -19.29 17.00
C PRO A 529 5.94 -19.43 17.89
N GLU A 530 5.16 -18.37 18.06
CA GLU A 530 3.95 -18.32 18.88
C GLU A 530 2.69 -18.87 18.18
N LYS A 531 2.79 -19.27 16.92
CA LYS A 531 1.66 -19.76 16.12
C LYS A 531 1.39 -21.25 16.32
N THR A 532 0.13 -21.64 16.20
CA THR A 532 -0.30 -23.05 16.25
C THR A 532 0.16 -23.81 15.00
N GLU A 533 0.25 -25.14 15.09
CA GLU A 533 0.59 -26.01 13.96
C GLU A 533 -0.34 -25.79 12.75
N ASP A 534 -1.65 -25.66 12.96
CA ASP A 534 -2.63 -25.38 11.90
C ASP A 534 -2.37 -24.03 11.22
N TYR A 535 -2.03 -22.99 11.99
CA TYR A 535 -1.69 -21.68 11.45
C TYR A 535 -0.42 -21.76 10.61
N ARG A 536 0.61 -22.45 11.11
CA ARG A 536 1.88 -22.68 10.42
C ARG A 536 1.66 -23.43 9.10
N ALA A 537 0.82 -24.47 9.11
CA ALA A 537 0.45 -25.23 7.92
C ALA A 537 -0.30 -24.38 6.86
N ALA A 538 -1.24 -23.54 7.30
CA ALA A 538 -1.94 -22.59 6.42
C ALA A 538 -0.98 -21.56 5.81
N TYR A 539 -0.09 -20.98 6.63
CA TYR A 539 0.93 -20.03 6.20
C TYR A 539 1.93 -20.65 5.21
N ILE A 540 2.43 -21.86 5.47
CA ILE A 540 3.31 -22.59 4.53
C ILE A 540 2.62 -22.75 3.17
N SER A 541 1.36 -23.18 3.18
CA SER A 541 0.58 -23.43 1.96
C SER A 541 0.34 -22.16 1.15
N SER A 542 -0.06 -21.07 1.79
CA SER A 542 -0.36 -19.80 1.10
C SER A 542 0.91 -19.09 0.60
N THR A 543 1.97 -19.08 1.42
CA THR A 543 3.25 -18.43 1.09
C THR A 543 3.97 -19.17 -0.04
N LEU A 544 4.05 -20.51 -0.01
CA LEU A 544 4.60 -21.27 -1.14
C LEU A 544 3.75 -21.15 -2.40
N ALA A 545 2.41 -21.11 -2.29
CA ALA A 545 1.56 -20.85 -3.44
C ALA A 545 1.83 -19.46 -4.05
N SER A 546 2.19 -18.46 -3.25
CA SER A 546 2.63 -17.15 -3.73
C SER A 546 3.99 -17.23 -4.43
N TYR A 547 5.02 -17.71 -3.74
CA TYR A 547 6.38 -17.80 -4.28
C TYR A 547 6.45 -18.65 -5.55
N TYR A 548 5.78 -19.81 -5.59
CA TYR A 548 5.80 -20.72 -6.75
C TYR A 548 5.20 -20.08 -8.00
N ARG A 549 4.09 -19.32 -7.87
CA ARG A 549 3.49 -18.58 -9.00
C ARG A 549 4.38 -17.45 -9.48
N SER A 550 5.01 -16.73 -8.56
CA SER A 550 5.86 -15.57 -8.85
C SER A 550 7.25 -15.92 -9.39
N ARG A 551 7.76 -17.14 -9.14
CA ARG A 551 9.18 -17.48 -9.31
C ARG A 551 9.79 -17.09 -10.68
N LYS A 552 9.07 -17.37 -11.77
CA LYS A 552 9.55 -17.13 -13.15
C LYS A 552 9.52 -15.64 -13.54
N SER A 553 8.58 -14.84 -13.04
CA SER A 553 8.48 -13.40 -13.34
C SER A 553 9.40 -12.53 -12.46
N HIS A 554 9.77 -13.03 -11.29
CA HIS A 554 10.50 -12.29 -10.25
C HIS A 554 11.95 -12.78 -10.04
N ASN A 555 12.46 -13.65 -10.92
CA ASN A 555 13.81 -14.22 -10.84
C ASN A 555 14.11 -15.00 -9.53
N ILE A 556 13.08 -15.58 -8.88
CA ILE A 556 13.26 -16.32 -7.64
C ILE A 556 13.77 -17.72 -7.99
N GLN A 557 15.05 -17.97 -7.74
CA GLN A 557 15.70 -19.24 -7.98
C GLN A 557 15.34 -20.28 -6.91
N SER A 558 15.25 -19.87 -5.65
CA SER A 558 15.02 -20.80 -4.53
C SER A 558 14.39 -20.14 -3.31
N VAL A 559 13.66 -20.93 -2.52
CA VAL A 559 13.06 -20.53 -1.24
C VAL A 559 13.41 -21.57 -0.18
N MET A 560 14.00 -21.13 0.93
CA MET A 560 14.52 -21.99 1.99
C MET A 560 13.67 -21.82 3.25
N TYR A 561 12.88 -22.85 3.61
CA TYR A 561 12.03 -22.79 4.80
C TYR A 561 12.87 -22.79 6.08
N TYR A 562 12.65 -21.82 6.96
CA TYR A 562 13.30 -21.77 8.28
C TYR A 562 12.38 -22.40 9.33
N VAL A 563 12.65 -23.55 9.93
CA VAL A 563 13.85 -24.40 9.86
C VAL A 563 13.40 -25.86 9.88
N LEU A 564 14.28 -26.80 9.53
CA LEU A 564 13.96 -28.23 9.57
C LEU A 564 13.56 -28.68 10.98
N ASP A 565 14.41 -28.43 11.97
CA ASP A 565 14.24 -28.84 13.37
C ASP A 565 14.72 -27.74 14.32
N SER A 566 13.88 -27.35 15.28
CA SER A 566 14.19 -26.35 16.32
C SER A 566 14.33 -26.95 17.72
N GLY A 567 14.41 -28.28 17.84
CA GLY A 567 14.44 -29.04 19.10
C GLY A 567 13.12 -29.02 19.88
N ASN A 568 12.07 -28.42 19.31
CA ASN A 568 10.77 -28.16 19.92
C ASN A 568 9.71 -27.90 18.82
N ASN A 569 8.47 -27.60 19.20
CA ASN A 569 7.36 -27.43 18.27
C ASN A 569 7.13 -26.01 17.74
N THR A 570 8.07 -25.08 17.92
CA THR A 570 7.85 -23.66 17.59
C THR A 570 8.11 -23.31 16.12
N TYR A 571 9.36 -23.48 15.64
CA TYR A 571 9.76 -23.14 14.27
C TYR A 571 9.95 -24.37 13.37
N GLY A 572 10.43 -25.48 13.92
CA GLY A 572 10.76 -26.70 13.18
C GLY A 572 9.54 -27.36 12.54
N ILE A 573 9.74 -28.08 11.43
CA ILE A 573 8.77 -29.04 10.87
C ILE A 573 9.05 -30.48 11.33
N MET A 574 10.16 -30.70 12.03
CA MET A 574 10.54 -31.96 12.66
C MET A 574 11.07 -31.71 14.07
N ILE A 575 11.04 -32.75 14.90
CA ILE A 575 11.70 -32.82 16.20
C ILE A 575 12.38 -34.19 16.32
N ASN A 576 13.71 -34.24 16.44
CA ASN A 576 14.48 -35.46 16.66
C ASN A 576 14.13 -36.62 15.70
N GLY A 577 13.89 -36.30 14.43
CA GLY A 577 13.58 -37.24 13.35
C GLY A 577 12.09 -37.51 13.15
N THR A 578 11.23 -36.96 14.00
CA THR A 578 9.78 -37.13 13.93
C THR A 578 9.13 -35.89 13.30
N PRO A 579 8.32 -36.03 12.23
CA PRO A 579 7.54 -34.93 11.67
C PRO A 579 6.57 -34.27 12.66
N ILE A 580 6.49 -32.94 12.65
CA ILE A 580 5.38 -32.20 13.24
C ILE A 580 4.24 -32.19 12.21
N SER A 581 3.17 -32.92 12.52
CA SER A 581 2.21 -33.44 11.53
C SER A 581 1.69 -32.38 10.55
N GLN A 582 1.11 -31.29 11.03
CA GLN A 582 0.46 -30.30 10.14
C GLN A 582 1.46 -29.52 9.27
N PRO A 583 2.48 -28.81 9.80
CA PRO A 583 3.36 -28.00 8.98
C PRO A 583 4.29 -28.86 8.08
N TYR A 584 4.68 -30.07 8.51
CA TYR A 584 5.41 -31.01 7.64
C TYR A 584 4.55 -31.48 6.46
N SER A 585 3.29 -31.86 6.72
CA SER A 585 2.36 -32.33 5.68
C SER A 585 2.02 -31.22 4.69
N ALA A 586 1.86 -29.98 5.17
CA ALA A 586 1.64 -28.82 4.32
C ALA A 586 2.82 -28.57 3.36
N LEU A 587 4.07 -28.61 3.88
CA LEU A 587 5.27 -28.40 3.07
C LEU A 587 5.43 -29.52 2.02
N SER A 588 5.49 -30.77 2.47
CA SER A 588 5.76 -31.93 1.61
C SER A 588 4.66 -32.16 0.57
N SER A 589 3.38 -32.01 0.95
CA SER A 589 2.26 -32.16 -0.01
C SER A 589 2.24 -31.03 -1.04
N PHE A 590 2.59 -29.80 -0.66
CA PHE A 590 2.68 -28.69 -1.62
C PHE A 590 3.79 -28.95 -2.66
N ILE A 591 4.97 -29.37 -2.20
CA ILE A 591 6.11 -29.69 -3.08
C ILE A 591 5.76 -30.83 -4.04
N ALA A 592 5.17 -31.92 -3.53
CA ALA A 592 4.75 -33.06 -4.34
C ALA A 592 3.70 -32.69 -5.41
N ALA A 593 2.80 -31.74 -5.11
CA ALA A 593 1.79 -31.26 -6.05
C ALA A 593 2.30 -30.20 -7.05
N ASN A 594 3.47 -29.59 -6.82
CA ASN A 594 3.97 -28.43 -7.58
C ASN A 594 5.44 -28.62 -7.98
N ALA A 595 5.76 -29.66 -8.74
CA ALA A 595 7.13 -29.91 -9.21
C ALA A 595 7.72 -28.69 -9.95
N ASP A 596 8.96 -28.33 -9.60
CA ASP A 596 9.67 -27.21 -10.24
C ASP A 596 10.25 -27.61 -11.61
N SER A 597 9.41 -27.43 -12.64
CA SER A 597 9.74 -27.59 -14.07
C SER A 597 9.93 -26.25 -14.77
#